data_AF-A0A1M2Z8M2-F1
#
_entry.id   AF-A0A1M2Z8M2-F1
#
_cell.length_a   1.000
_cell.length_b   1.000
_cell.length_c   1.000
_cell.angle_alpha   90.00
_cell.angle_beta   90.00
_cell.angle_gamma   90.00
#
_symmetry.space_group_name_H-M   'P 1'
#
loop_
_entity.id
_entity.type
_entity.pdbx_description
1 polymer ?
#
loop_
_entity_poly.entity_id
_entity_poly.type
_entity_poly.pdbx_seq_one_letter_code
_entity_poly.pdbx_strand_id
1 'polypeptide(L)'
;MKKALMITLILTTLFFYGCDAGGADTSGSITKSNQSLVTTAAKTEIHGFFPFKPNIKYFFEGTGQDSFTVLNEYFNDSFIQQRENRNGKEFAVVYQVADGKIVKISRTADYSYRLDLTGRGSANQELVLKEPIKTGTQWILSDNSTRSITGTNIQITTKAGSFLAVEVTTSGKYSLVKDYYVKDMGLVKSVIVGSRTESSYELSKIEENAGVTQPILFYYPVGNTVQYVNKTVKFLTNDKASAVIQKAYLDQPGTAEPVLTDKTVIKSIYFDGQTVTVDLSADFSAVKEKNNEAAILQSLVNTMGKYYKTNSVIILIDNQLYESGRFQKGKGEAFQTDYSKTQLLK
;
A
#
# COMPACT_ATOMS: atom_id res chain seq x y z
N MET A 1 5.11 5.75 -57.37
CA MET A 1 4.70 4.49 -58.04
C MET A 1 3.95 3.63 -57.01
N LYS A 2 2.69 3.98 -56.68
CA LYS A 2 1.47 3.26 -57.06
C LYS A 2 1.62 1.72 -57.09
N LYS A 3 1.22 1.05 -56.02
CA LYS A 3 0.50 -0.23 -56.10
C LYS A 3 -0.87 -0.02 -55.48
N ALA A 4 -1.86 -0.02 -56.36
CA ALA A 4 -3.27 -0.07 -56.03
C ALA A 4 -3.62 -1.50 -55.58
N LEU A 5 -4.44 -1.62 -54.55
CA LEU A 5 -5.23 -2.82 -54.31
C LEU A 5 -6.71 -2.39 -54.35
N MET A 6 -7.44 -3.04 -55.25
CA MET A 6 -8.83 -2.79 -55.60
C MET A 6 -9.66 -3.98 -55.09
N ILE A 7 -10.89 -3.68 -54.63
CA ILE A 7 -12.11 -4.53 -54.67
C ILE A 7 -12.09 -5.68 -53.61
N THR A 8 -13.09 -5.83 -52.73
CA THR A 8 -14.49 -6.15 -53.08
C THR A 8 -15.48 -5.85 -51.96
N LEU A 9 -16.58 -5.25 -52.39
CA LEU A 9 -17.88 -4.99 -51.78
C LEU A 9 -18.64 -6.29 -51.43
N ILE A 10 -19.19 -6.43 -50.22
CA ILE A 10 -20.35 -7.31 -49.98
C ILE A 10 -21.43 -6.55 -49.19
N LEU A 11 -22.62 -6.71 -49.74
CA LEU A 11 -23.85 -5.96 -49.62
C LEU A 11 -24.72 -6.49 -48.47
N THR A 12 -25.41 -5.55 -47.82
CA THR A 12 -26.50 -5.67 -46.85
C THR A 12 -27.66 -6.58 -47.28
N THR A 13 -28.33 -7.22 -46.31
CA THR A 13 -29.81 -7.33 -46.29
C THR A 13 -30.34 -7.35 -44.85
N LEU A 14 -31.16 -6.36 -44.53
CA LEU A 14 -32.13 -6.36 -43.42
C LEU A 14 -33.29 -7.31 -43.74
N PHE A 15 -33.83 -7.96 -42.70
CA PHE A 15 -35.25 -8.35 -42.67
C PHE A 15 -35.93 -7.67 -41.48
N PHE A 16 -36.99 -6.92 -41.81
CA PHE A 16 -37.96 -6.32 -40.90
C PHE A 16 -39.20 -7.22 -40.80
N TYR A 17 -40.02 -6.89 -39.78
CA TYR A 17 -41.40 -7.28 -39.48
C TYR A 17 -41.59 -8.53 -38.59
N GLY A 18 -42.46 -8.52 -37.57
CA GLY A 18 -43.55 -7.59 -37.33
C GLY A 18 -44.15 -7.63 -35.92
N CYS A 19 -45.08 -6.69 -35.77
CA CYS A 19 -45.79 -6.18 -34.61
C CYS A 19 -46.88 -7.15 -34.10
N ASP A 20 -47.25 -7.06 -32.82
CA ASP A 20 -48.67 -6.90 -32.49
C ASP A 20 -48.86 -6.14 -31.16
N ALA A 21 -49.95 -5.36 -31.08
CA ALA A 21 -50.26 -4.39 -30.05
C ALA A 21 -51.69 -4.55 -29.52
N GLY A 22 -51.90 -4.23 -28.23
CA GLY A 22 -53.21 -4.00 -27.60
C GLY A 22 -53.29 -4.65 -26.21
N GLY A 23 -53.69 -4.00 -25.11
CA GLY A 23 -54.16 -2.64 -24.83
C GLY A 23 -53.98 -2.36 -23.32
N ALA A 24 -54.23 -1.11 -22.92
CA ALA A 24 -53.87 -0.52 -21.64
C ALA A 24 -54.67 -1.04 -20.42
N ASP A 25 -54.02 -1.06 -19.24
CA ASP A 25 -54.56 -0.44 -18.03
C ASP A 25 -53.47 -0.18 -16.97
N THR A 26 -53.64 0.96 -16.30
CA THR A 26 -52.77 1.63 -15.31
C THR A 26 -52.67 0.91 -13.96
N SER A 27 -51.45 0.80 -13.41
CA SER A 27 -51.15 1.05 -11.99
C SER A 27 -49.64 0.97 -11.74
N GLY A 28 -49.11 1.94 -10.99
CA GLY A 28 -47.67 2.15 -10.82
C GLY A 28 -46.94 1.06 -10.03
N SER A 29 -45.65 0.90 -10.33
CA SER A 29 -44.62 0.55 -9.35
C SER A 29 -43.23 0.78 -9.94
N ILE A 30 -42.55 1.77 -9.37
CA ILE A 30 -41.10 1.96 -9.21
C ILE A 30 -40.23 0.97 -10.02
N THR A 31 -39.65 1.48 -11.11
CA THR A 31 -38.60 0.81 -11.87
C THR A 31 -37.36 0.63 -11.00
N LYS A 32 -37.02 -0.63 -10.73
CA LYS A 32 -35.72 -1.07 -10.22
C LYS A 32 -34.62 -0.53 -11.14
N SER A 33 -33.81 0.39 -10.64
CA SER A 33 -32.55 0.76 -11.28
C SER A 33 -31.58 -0.40 -11.16
N ASN A 34 -31.03 -0.81 -12.31
CA ASN A 34 -29.93 -1.76 -12.48
C ASN A 34 -28.88 -1.63 -11.38
N GLN A 35 -28.86 -2.59 -10.46
CA GLN A 35 -27.64 -2.94 -9.77
C GLN A 35 -26.73 -3.61 -10.80
N SER A 36 -25.71 -2.86 -11.22
CA SER A 36 -24.52 -3.43 -11.82
C SER A 36 -24.03 -4.55 -10.92
N LEU A 37 -24.16 -5.79 -11.40
CA LEU A 37 -23.53 -6.97 -10.82
C LEU A 37 -22.02 -6.77 -10.92
N VAL A 38 -21.44 -6.15 -9.90
CA VAL A 38 -20.03 -6.31 -9.60
C VAL A 38 -19.86 -7.76 -9.17
N THR A 39 -19.54 -8.62 -10.12
CA THR A 39 -19.18 -10.01 -9.85
C THR A 39 -17.88 -9.99 -9.04
N THR A 40 -17.98 -10.03 -7.72
CA THR A 40 -16.85 -10.37 -6.85
C THR A 40 -16.35 -11.72 -7.31
N ALA A 41 -15.14 -11.77 -7.88
CA ALA A 41 -14.49 -13.02 -8.24
C ALA A 41 -14.53 -13.96 -7.02
N ALA A 42 -15.01 -15.19 -7.21
CA ALA A 42 -15.12 -16.16 -6.14
C ALA A 42 -13.74 -16.35 -5.49
N LYS A 43 -13.61 -16.05 -4.19
CA LYS A 43 -12.36 -16.24 -3.45
C LYS A 43 -11.98 -17.72 -3.49
N THR A 44 -10.84 -18.03 -4.07
CA THR A 44 -10.31 -19.40 -4.15
C THR A 44 -9.77 -19.87 -2.79
N GLU A 45 -9.47 -21.16 -2.65
CA GLU A 45 -8.93 -21.76 -1.42
C GLU A 45 -7.66 -21.03 -0.94
N ILE A 46 -6.82 -20.57 -1.89
CA ILE A 46 -5.57 -19.86 -1.61
C ILE A 46 -5.74 -18.61 -0.72
N HIS A 47 -6.88 -17.92 -0.81
CA HIS A 47 -7.15 -16.71 -0.03
C HIS A 47 -7.20 -16.99 1.47
N GLY A 48 -7.52 -18.24 1.85
CA GLY A 48 -7.48 -18.67 3.24
C GLY A 48 -6.07 -18.65 3.83
N PHE A 49 -5.01 -18.79 3.03
CA PHE A 49 -3.63 -18.81 3.52
C PHE A 49 -2.94 -17.44 3.52
N PHE A 50 -3.67 -16.38 3.17
CA PHE A 50 -3.16 -15.01 3.23
C PHE A 50 -4.30 -14.04 3.56
N PRO A 51 -4.75 -13.99 4.82
CA PRO A 51 -5.98 -13.31 5.20
C PRO A 51 -5.86 -11.79 5.10
N PHE A 52 -6.84 -11.18 4.42
CA PHE A 52 -7.00 -9.73 4.24
C PHE A 52 -7.68 -9.12 5.47
N LYS A 53 -7.05 -9.29 6.63
CA LYS A 53 -7.55 -8.80 7.93
C LYS A 53 -6.95 -7.42 8.22
N PRO A 54 -7.78 -6.39 8.49
CA PRO A 54 -7.27 -5.08 8.88
C PRO A 54 -6.80 -5.07 10.34
N ASN A 55 -5.89 -4.17 10.66
CA ASN A 55 -5.45 -3.83 12.01
C ASN A 55 -4.95 -5.05 12.80
N ILE A 56 -4.26 -5.97 12.13
CA ILE A 56 -3.70 -7.16 12.74
C ILE A 56 -2.18 -7.13 12.65
N LYS A 57 -1.53 -7.47 13.76
CA LYS A 57 -0.07 -7.58 13.86
C LYS A 57 0.32 -8.94 14.39
N TYR A 58 1.21 -9.60 13.66
CA TYR A 58 1.79 -10.89 13.99
C TYR A 58 3.19 -10.68 14.56
N PHE A 59 3.52 -11.42 15.62
CA PHE A 59 4.83 -11.41 16.24
C PHE A 59 5.48 -12.79 16.05
N PHE A 60 6.69 -12.81 15.51
CA PHE A 60 7.46 -14.03 15.32
C PHE A 60 8.73 -13.95 16.16
N GLU A 61 8.91 -14.94 17.02
CA GLU A 61 10.15 -15.15 17.74
C GLU A 61 11.04 -16.10 16.96
N GLY A 62 12.31 -15.74 16.77
CA GLY A 62 13.26 -16.63 16.14
C GLY A 62 14.36 -17.13 17.06
N THR A 63 15.19 -18.04 16.53
CA THR A 63 16.32 -18.59 17.25
C THR A 63 17.29 -17.46 17.67
N GLY A 64 17.62 -17.39 18.96
CA GLY A 64 18.49 -16.34 19.50
C GLY A 64 17.74 -15.02 19.73
N GLN A 65 18.27 -13.92 19.20
CA GLN A 65 17.69 -12.58 19.33
C GLN A 65 17.02 -12.10 18.03
N ASP A 66 16.91 -12.95 17.00
CA ASP A 66 16.36 -12.56 15.70
C ASP A 66 14.84 -12.76 15.67
N SER A 67 14.11 -11.69 15.97
CA SER A 67 12.64 -11.68 15.95
C SER A 67 12.11 -10.65 14.95
N PHE A 68 10.87 -10.84 14.50
CA PHE A 68 10.25 -9.88 13.60
C PHE A 68 8.74 -9.77 13.83
N THR A 69 8.17 -8.68 13.32
CA THR A 69 6.72 -8.47 13.33
C THR A 69 6.22 -8.18 11.93
N VAL A 70 4.96 -8.53 11.67
CA VAL A 70 4.29 -8.32 10.39
C VAL A 70 2.95 -7.65 10.65
N LEU A 71 2.66 -6.54 9.96
CA LEU A 71 1.37 -5.86 10.02
C LEU A 71 0.81 -5.72 8.60
N ASN A 72 -0.47 -6.06 8.42
CA ASN A 72 -1.17 -5.82 7.15
C ASN A 72 -1.42 -4.32 6.98
N GLU A 73 -0.67 -3.65 6.12
CA GLU A 73 -0.62 -2.20 6.05
C GLU A 73 -1.58 -1.62 5.01
N TYR A 74 -1.57 -2.20 3.81
CA TYR A 74 -2.52 -1.91 2.74
C TYR A 74 -3.03 -3.22 2.16
N PHE A 75 -4.29 -3.25 1.75
CA PHE A 75 -4.78 -4.28 0.86
C PHE A 75 -6.02 -3.84 0.09
N ASN A 76 -6.22 -4.47 -1.06
CA ASN A 76 -7.43 -4.42 -1.87
C ASN A 76 -7.88 -5.87 -2.14
N ASP A 77 -8.67 -6.13 -3.18
CA ASP A 77 -9.22 -7.47 -3.44
C ASP A 77 -8.16 -8.52 -3.81
N SER A 78 -7.01 -8.10 -4.36
CA SER A 78 -5.99 -9.02 -4.89
C SER A 78 -4.59 -8.76 -4.38
N PHE A 79 -4.33 -7.61 -3.77
CA PHE A 79 -3.00 -7.25 -3.28
C PHE A 79 -3.02 -6.94 -1.81
N ILE A 80 -1.93 -7.31 -1.16
CA ILE A 80 -1.66 -7.02 0.24
C ILE A 80 -0.22 -6.55 0.39
N GLN A 81 -0.04 -5.40 1.02
CA GLN A 81 1.22 -4.88 1.48
C GLN A 81 1.33 -5.13 2.98
N GLN A 82 2.36 -5.85 3.37
CA GLN A 82 2.74 -6.06 4.75
C GLN A 82 3.91 -5.16 5.12
N ARG A 83 3.83 -4.53 6.30
CA ARG A 83 4.97 -3.90 6.95
C ARG A 83 5.65 -4.94 7.83
N GLU A 84 6.89 -5.28 7.51
CA GLU A 84 7.74 -6.12 8.35
C GLU A 84 8.73 -5.27 9.14
N ASN A 85 8.82 -5.45 10.45
CA ASN A 85 9.95 -4.96 11.24
C ASN A 85 10.79 -6.14 11.71
N ARG A 86 12.07 -6.15 11.33
CA ARG A 86 13.05 -7.12 11.80
C ARG A 86 14.22 -6.39 12.44
N ASN A 87 14.36 -6.51 13.76
CA ASN A 87 15.42 -5.87 14.55
C ASN A 87 15.56 -4.36 14.26
N GLY A 88 14.43 -3.64 14.17
CA GLY A 88 14.41 -2.19 13.93
C GLY A 88 14.50 -1.78 12.46
N LYS A 89 14.74 -2.72 11.53
CA LYS A 89 14.69 -2.47 10.09
C LYS A 89 13.28 -2.71 9.57
N GLU A 90 12.75 -1.73 8.85
CA GLU A 90 11.40 -1.74 8.31
C GLU A 90 11.42 -2.09 6.82
N PHE A 91 10.50 -2.96 6.41
CA PHE A 91 10.30 -3.37 5.03
C PHE A 91 8.82 -3.26 4.66
N ALA A 92 8.54 -2.88 3.41
CA ALA A 92 7.23 -3.11 2.80
C ALA A 92 7.35 -4.33 1.87
N VAL A 93 6.46 -5.31 2.05
CA VAL A 93 6.41 -6.52 1.22
C VAL A 93 5.05 -6.60 0.57
N VAL A 94 5.01 -6.62 -0.77
CA VAL A 94 3.75 -6.70 -1.52
C VAL A 94 3.56 -8.11 -2.04
N TYR A 95 2.37 -8.67 -1.79
CA TYR A 95 1.93 -9.94 -2.34
C TYR A 95 0.69 -9.74 -3.21
N GLN A 96 0.59 -10.52 -4.28
CA GLN A 96 -0.63 -10.73 -5.04
C GLN A 96 -1.23 -12.08 -4.65
N VAL A 97 -2.53 -12.11 -4.40
CA VAL A 97 -3.32 -13.31 -4.11
C VAL A 97 -4.41 -13.37 -5.18
N ALA A 98 -4.19 -14.19 -6.20
CA ALA A 98 -5.08 -14.31 -7.35
C ALA A 98 -4.83 -15.65 -8.07
N ASP A 99 -5.82 -16.13 -8.81
CA ASP A 99 -5.69 -17.30 -9.70
C ASP A 99 -5.10 -18.55 -9.02
N GLY A 100 -5.51 -18.80 -7.77
CA GLY A 100 -5.03 -19.92 -6.96
C GLY A 100 -3.56 -19.80 -6.55
N LYS A 101 -2.95 -18.61 -6.59
CA LYS A 101 -1.53 -18.38 -6.28
C LYS A 101 -1.35 -17.23 -5.30
N ILE A 102 -0.32 -17.34 -4.49
CA ILE A 102 0.27 -16.23 -3.72
C ILE A 102 1.63 -15.95 -4.33
N VAL A 103 1.82 -14.75 -4.86
CA VAL A 103 3.06 -14.30 -5.47
C VAL A 103 3.58 -13.10 -4.69
N LYS A 104 4.80 -13.20 -4.17
CA LYS A 104 5.50 -12.04 -3.62
C LYS A 104 5.96 -11.19 -4.80
N ILE A 105 5.42 -9.98 -4.91
CA ILE A 105 5.71 -9.05 -6.00
C ILE A 105 7.00 -8.29 -5.71
N SER A 106 7.10 -7.67 -4.54
CA SER A 106 8.23 -6.81 -4.21
C SER A 106 8.54 -6.83 -2.72
N ARG A 107 9.77 -6.44 -2.39
CA ARG A 107 10.23 -6.19 -1.03
C ARG A 107 11.09 -4.92 -1.04
N THR A 108 10.60 -3.87 -0.40
CA THR A 108 11.26 -2.57 -0.31
C THR A 108 11.86 -2.40 1.09
N ALA A 109 13.16 -2.24 1.17
CA ALA A 109 13.88 -1.95 2.42
C ALA A 109 13.80 -0.46 2.80
N ASP A 110 14.25 -0.13 4.01
CA ASP A 110 14.31 1.23 4.56
C ASP A 110 12.95 1.97 4.54
N TYR A 111 11.88 1.20 4.68
CA TYR A 111 10.50 1.67 4.56
C TYR A 111 10.01 2.33 5.86
N SER A 112 10.44 3.56 6.11
CA SER A 112 10.11 4.30 7.34
C SER A 112 8.95 5.30 7.21
N TYR A 113 8.31 5.37 6.05
CA TYR A 113 7.18 6.26 5.74
C TYR A 113 5.96 5.44 5.32
N ARG A 114 4.85 6.12 5.06
CA ARG A 114 3.59 5.50 4.64
C ARG A 114 3.32 5.75 3.16
N LEU A 115 3.27 4.68 2.39
CA LEU A 115 3.07 4.69 0.94
C LEU A 115 2.46 3.36 0.49
N ASP A 116 1.36 3.41 -0.27
CA ASP A 116 0.76 2.23 -0.88
C ASP A 116 1.55 1.82 -2.14
N LEU A 117 2.12 0.62 -2.11
CA LEU A 117 2.91 0.03 -3.17
C LEU A 117 2.16 -1.10 -3.89
N THR A 118 0.89 -1.37 -3.56
CA THR A 118 0.12 -2.49 -4.13
C THR A 118 -0.09 -2.39 -5.64
N GLY A 119 0.02 -1.18 -6.22
CA GLY A 119 0.00 -0.94 -7.66
C GLY A 119 1.37 -0.96 -8.35
N ARG A 120 2.46 -1.25 -7.63
CA ARG A 120 3.82 -1.21 -8.19
C ARG A 120 4.31 -2.62 -8.52
N GLY A 121 4.59 -2.84 -9.81
CA GLY A 121 5.20 -4.07 -10.28
C GLY A 121 6.68 -4.19 -9.88
N SER A 122 7.21 -5.38 -10.08
CA SER A 122 8.62 -5.71 -9.86
C SER A 122 9.01 -6.84 -10.80
N ALA A 123 10.26 -6.81 -11.27
CA ALA A 123 10.83 -7.86 -12.12
C ALA A 123 11.16 -9.13 -11.33
N ASN A 124 11.42 -9.02 -10.02
CA ASN A 124 11.84 -10.12 -9.17
C ASN A 124 10.66 -10.63 -8.33
N GLN A 125 9.77 -11.38 -8.99
CA GLN A 125 8.60 -11.99 -8.35
C GLN A 125 8.91 -13.41 -7.89
N GLU A 126 8.27 -13.85 -6.80
CA GLU A 126 8.46 -15.19 -6.24
C GLU A 126 7.12 -15.86 -5.97
N LEU A 127 6.92 -17.07 -6.51
CA LEU A 127 5.74 -17.88 -6.21
C LEU A 127 5.86 -18.51 -4.82
N VAL A 128 5.03 -18.04 -3.88
CA VAL A 128 5.07 -18.41 -2.44
C VAL A 128 4.29 -19.68 -2.17
N LEU A 129 3.07 -19.77 -2.69
CA LEU A 129 2.16 -20.91 -2.53
C LEU A 129 1.22 -20.96 -3.74
N LYS A 130 0.81 -22.15 -4.16
CA LYS A 130 -0.20 -22.31 -5.21
C LYS A 130 -1.10 -23.52 -4.99
N GLU A 131 -2.29 -23.43 -5.55
CA GLU A 131 -3.23 -24.52 -5.70
C GLU A 131 -2.73 -25.58 -6.71
N PRO A 132 -3.20 -26.84 -6.58
CA PRO A 132 -4.05 -27.35 -5.50
C PRO A 132 -3.29 -27.51 -4.18
N ILE A 133 -3.96 -27.24 -3.05
CA ILE A 133 -3.39 -27.37 -1.70
C ILE A 133 -3.38 -28.85 -1.29
N LYS A 134 -2.43 -29.60 -1.85
CA LYS A 134 -2.25 -31.03 -1.61
C LYS A 134 -0.78 -31.40 -1.63
N THR A 135 -0.40 -32.42 -0.85
CA THR A 135 0.95 -32.99 -0.89
C THR A 135 1.34 -33.40 -2.30
N GLY A 136 2.55 -33.03 -2.71
CA GLY A 136 3.12 -33.29 -4.03
C GLY A 136 2.89 -32.17 -5.06
N THR A 137 2.10 -31.13 -4.75
CA THR A 137 2.05 -29.93 -5.59
C THR A 137 3.40 -29.22 -5.55
N GLN A 138 4.05 -29.04 -6.70
CA GLN A 138 5.41 -28.49 -6.80
C GLN A 138 5.58 -27.44 -7.91
N TRP A 139 6.61 -26.61 -7.78
CA TRP A 139 7.06 -25.63 -8.76
C TRP A 139 8.54 -25.30 -8.59
N ILE A 140 9.13 -24.74 -9.64
CA ILE A 140 10.53 -24.29 -9.66
C ILE A 140 10.55 -22.78 -9.51
N LEU A 141 11.42 -22.27 -8.63
CA LEU A 141 11.65 -20.83 -8.45
C LEU A 141 12.67 -20.31 -9.46
N SER A 142 12.76 -18.99 -9.61
CA SER A 142 13.68 -18.34 -10.56
C SER A 142 15.17 -18.64 -10.29
N ASP A 143 15.52 -19.03 -9.07
CA ASP A 143 16.87 -19.44 -8.67
C ASP A 143 17.14 -20.95 -8.86
N ASN A 144 16.23 -21.66 -9.54
CA ASN A 144 16.20 -23.11 -9.75
C ASN A 144 16.01 -23.95 -8.48
N SER A 145 15.70 -23.35 -7.33
CA SER A 145 15.25 -24.12 -6.17
C SER A 145 13.87 -24.73 -6.45
N THR A 146 13.60 -25.87 -5.83
CA THR A 146 12.31 -26.56 -5.95
C THR A 146 11.48 -26.29 -4.71
N ARG A 147 10.27 -25.77 -4.90
CA ARG A 147 9.29 -25.57 -3.82
C ARG A 147 8.11 -26.52 -3.99
N SER A 148 7.67 -27.14 -2.91
CA SER A 148 6.58 -28.12 -2.92
C SER A 148 5.78 -28.11 -1.65
N ILE A 149 4.49 -28.48 -1.74
CA ILE A 149 3.67 -28.82 -0.59
C ILE A 149 4.06 -30.25 -0.18
N THR A 150 4.71 -30.38 0.98
CA THR A 150 5.20 -31.67 1.50
C THR A 150 4.27 -32.28 2.54
N GLY A 151 3.34 -31.50 3.07
CA GLY A 151 2.32 -31.98 4.00
C GLY A 151 1.10 -31.08 4.06
N THR A 152 -0.05 -31.69 4.31
CA THR A 152 -1.30 -31.00 4.63
C THR A 152 -1.80 -31.53 5.96
N ASN A 153 -2.39 -30.66 6.79
CA ASN A 153 -2.86 -31.00 8.14
C ASN A 153 -1.72 -31.46 9.08
N ILE A 154 -0.54 -30.85 8.94
CA ILE A 154 0.57 -31.08 9.87
C ILE A 154 0.28 -30.33 11.17
N GLN A 155 0.28 -31.04 12.30
CA GLN A 155 0.13 -30.41 13.59
C GLN A 155 1.40 -29.61 13.94
N ILE A 156 1.25 -28.31 14.17
CA ILE A 156 2.31 -27.39 14.58
C ILE A 156 1.91 -26.70 15.88
N THR A 157 2.81 -26.72 16.85
CA THR A 157 2.66 -26.00 18.11
C THR A 157 3.60 -24.81 18.12
N THR A 158 3.08 -23.65 18.48
CA THR A 158 3.81 -22.39 18.68
C THR A 158 3.35 -21.77 20.00
N LYS A 159 3.97 -20.67 20.44
CA LYS A 159 3.48 -19.95 21.63
C LYS A 159 2.08 -19.34 21.43
N ALA A 160 1.68 -19.08 20.18
CA ALA A 160 0.35 -18.59 19.86
C ALA A 160 -0.73 -19.70 19.86
N GLY A 161 -0.35 -20.98 19.96
CA GLY A 161 -1.28 -22.11 19.98
C GLY A 161 -0.83 -23.29 19.13
N SER A 162 -1.71 -24.30 19.04
CA SER A 162 -1.52 -25.48 18.19
C SER A 162 -2.49 -25.43 17.00
N PHE A 163 -1.99 -25.73 15.81
CA PHE A 163 -2.71 -25.57 14.55
C PHE A 163 -2.46 -26.75 13.60
N LEU A 164 -3.37 -26.92 12.64
CA LEU A 164 -3.14 -27.76 11.47
C LEU A 164 -2.65 -26.87 10.32
N ALA A 165 -1.43 -27.15 9.84
CA ALA A 165 -0.76 -26.36 8.84
C ALA A 165 -0.54 -27.12 7.53
N VAL A 166 -0.39 -26.37 6.44
CA VAL A 166 0.22 -26.80 5.20
C VAL A 166 1.72 -26.58 5.32
N GLU A 167 2.51 -27.65 5.17
CA GLU A 167 3.98 -27.59 5.12
C GLU A 167 4.41 -27.39 3.67
N VAL A 168 5.17 -26.32 3.43
CA VAL A 168 5.78 -25.97 2.15
C VAL A 168 7.28 -26.06 2.30
N THR A 169 7.91 -26.97 1.56
CA THR A 169 9.37 -27.15 1.58
C THR A 169 9.99 -26.54 0.32
N THR A 170 11.01 -25.71 0.52
CA THR A 170 11.90 -25.19 -0.53
C THR A 170 13.26 -25.86 -0.40
N SER A 171 13.63 -26.65 -1.41
CA SER A 171 14.94 -27.30 -1.51
C SER A 171 15.83 -26.51 -2.47
N GLY A 172 16.80 -25.79 -1.92
CA GLY A 172 17.83 -25.08 -2.66
C GLY A 172 19.16 -25.84 -2.66
N LYS A 173 20.16 -25.29 -3.36
CA LYS A 173 21.50 -25.88 -3.44
C LYS A 173 22.22 -25.96 -2.08
N TYR A 174 21.96 -25.00 -1.19
CA TYR A 174 22.69 -24.82 0.06
C TYR A 174 21.81 -24.80 1.31
N SER A 175 20.50 -24.80 1.14
CA SER A 175 19.54 -24.69 2.22
C SER A 175 18.25 -25.44 1.91
N LEU A 176 17.58 -25.84 2.99
CA LEU A 176 16.22 -26.35 2.98
C LEU A 176 15.39 -25.44 3.87
N VAL A 177 14.28 -24.92 3.35
CA VAL A 177 13.35 -24.06 4.11
C VAL A 177 12.01 -24.75 4.19
N LYS A 178 11.44 -24.84 5.40
CA LYS A 178 10.08 -25.31 5.65
C LYS A 178 9.23 -24.19 6.21
N ASP A 179 8.26 -23.76 5.44
CA ASP A 179 7.27 -22.77 5.84
C ASP A 179 5.93 -23.45 6.12
N TYR A 180 5.30 -23.07 7.23
CA TYR A 180 4.04 -23.65 7.69
C TYR A 180 2.95 -22.58 7.63
N TYR A 181 1.94 -22.83 6.80
CA TYR A 181 0.82 -21.91 6.59
C TYR A 181 -0.47 -22.47 7.19
N VAL A 182 -1.17 -21.66 7.96
CA VAL A 182 -2.45 -22.00 8.59
C VAL A 182 -3.56 -21.16 7.98
N LYS A 183 -4.72 -21.79 7.74
CA LYS A 183 -5.90 -21.11 7.22
C LYS A 183 -6.34 -19.99 8.16
N ASP A 184 -6.73 -18.86 7.59
CA ASP A 184 -7.12 -17.61 8.24
C ASP A 184 -6.03 -16.93 9.09
N MET A 185 -4.78 -17.42 9.03
CA MET A 185 -3.63 -16.86 9.76
C MET A 185 -2.43 -16.58 8.86
N GLY A 186 -2.23 -17.38 7.82
CA GLY A 186 -1.04 -17.31 6.97
C GLY A 186 0.16 -18.02 7.58
N LEU A 187 1.36 -17.46 7.42
CA LEU A 187 2.60 -18.05 7.95
C LEU A 187 2.54 -18.12 9.48
N VAL A 188 2.79 -19.29 10.07
CA VAL A 188 2.88 -19.45 11.54
C VAL A 188 4.24 -19.95 12.00
N LYS A 189 5.01 -20.58 11.11
CA LYS A 189 6.36 -21.04 11.42
C LYS A 189 7.20 -21.11 10.16
N SER A 190 8.50 -20.84 10.29
CA SER A 190 9.51 -21.09 9.27
C SER A 190 10.71 -21.76 9.90
N VAL A 191 11.27 -22.78 9.25
CA VAL A 191 12.51 -23.47 9.66
C VAL A 191 13.47 -23.45 8.50
N ILE A 192 14.65 -22.89 8.70
CA ILE A 192 15.71 -22.73 7.71
C ILE A 192 16.87 -23.59 8.15
N VAL A 193 17.12 -24.65 7.39
CA VAL A 193 18.23 -25.58 7.59
C VAL A 193 19.31 -25.25 6.56
N GLY A 194 20.41 -24.69 7.03
CA GLY A 194 21.64 -24.50 6.24
C GLY A 194 22.61 -25.67 6.42
N SER A 195 23.77 -25.56 5.80
CA SER A 195 24.81 -26.61 5.87
C SER A 195 25.42 -26.82 7.26
N ARG A 196 25.36 -25.80 8.14
CA ARG A 196 25.98 -25.82 9.48
C ARG A 196 25.08 -25.28 10.58
N THR A 197 23.98 -24.64 10.23
CA THR A 197 23.14 -23.89 11.16
C THR A 197 21.68 -24.17 10.85
N GLU A 198 20.87 -24.19 11.90
CA GLU A 198 19.43 -24.19 11.80
C GLU A 198 18.91 -22.91 12.47
N SER A 199 17.94 -22.28 11.84
CA SER A 199 17.25 -21.12 12.39
C SER A 199 15.77 -21.31 12.19
N SER A 200 14.97 -20.88 13.15
CA SER A 200 13.51 -20.98 13.06
C SER A 200 12.88 -19.68 13.49
N TYR A 201 11.65 -19.47 13.05
CA TYR A 201 10.78 -18.38 13.47
C TYR A 201 9.40 -18.94 13.73
N GLU A 202 8.82 -18.64 14.88
CA GLU A 202 7.51 -19.15 15.30
C GLU A 202 6.60 -18.01 15.72
N LEU A 203 5.35 -18.09 15.30
CA LEU A 203 4.31 -17.14 15.70
C LEU A 203 4.13 -17.21 17.21
N SER A 204 4.40 -16.09 17.88
CA SER A 204 4.32 -16.00 19.33
C SER A 204 3.06 -15.31 19.82
N LYS A 205 2.59 -14.31 19.08
CA LYS A 205 1.44 -13.48 19.45
C LYS A 205 0.75 -12.95 18.19
N ILE A 206 -0.57 -12.85 18.26
CA ILE A 206 -1.38 -12.03 17.36
C ILE A 206 -1.96 -10.88 18.18
N GLU A 207 -1.89 -9.67 17.65
CA GLU A 207 -2.49 -8.47 18.22
C GLU A 207 -3.53 -7.91 17.26
N GLU A 208 -4.77 -7.85 17.72
CA GLU A 208 -5.89 -7.22 17.01
C GLU A 208 -5.96 -5.72 17.32
N ASN A 209 -6.63 -4.97 16.45
CA ASN A 209 -6.75 -3.51 16.54
C ASN A 209 -5.39 -2.77 16.57
N ALA A 210 -4.36 -3.44 16.03
CA ALA A 210 -3.02 -2.92 15.91
C ALA A 210 -2.95 -1.83 14.84
N GLY A 211 -2.06 -0.86 15.06
CA GLY A 211 -1.72 0.17 14.09
C GLY A 211 -0.24 0.51 14.18
N VAL A 212 0.22 1.32 13.24
CA VAL A 212 1.59 1.83 13.24
C VAL A 212 1.58 3.23 13.82
N THR A 213 2.20 3.39 14.98
CA THR A 213 2.41 4.70 15.60
C THR A 213 3.74 5.26 15.12
N GLN A 214 3.74 6.48 14.58
CA GLN A 214 4.93 7.13 14.05
C GLN A 214 5.08 8.56 14.58
N PRO A 215 6.27 8.96 15.04
CA PRO A 215 6.59 10.36 15.23
C PRO A 215 6.80 11.03 13.87
N ILE A 216 6.14 12.16 13.64
CA ILE A 216 6.31 12.99 12.45
C ILE A 216 6.63 14.41 12.91
N LEU A 217 7.68 14.98 12.34
CA LEU A 217 8.00 16.40 12.52
C LEU A 217 7.10 17.23 11.60
N PHE A 218 6.17 17.94 12.21
CA PHE A 218 5.33 18.92 11.52
C PHE A 218 5.94 20.30 11.69
N TYR A 219 6.17 20.96 10.57
CA TYR A 219 6.66 22.32 10.50
C TYR A 219 5.48 23.28 10.33
N TYR A 220 5.55 24.43 10.99
CA TYR A 220 4.53 25.49 10.98
C TYR A 220 5.17 26.87 10.80
N PRO A 221 4.47 27.80 10.13
CA PRO A 221 4.84 29.20 10.10
C PRO A 221 4.60 29.86 11.46
N VAL A 222 5.54 30.69 11.88
CA VAL A 222 5.41 31.64 13.00
C VAL A 222 5.88 33.00 12.47
N GLY A 223 4.94 33.81 11.99
CA GLY A 223 5.25 34.96 11.14
C GLY A 223 5.97 34.51 9.87
N ASN A 224 7.14 35.09 9.59
CA ASN A 224 7.99 34.73 8.44
C ASN A 224 9.03 33.65 8.74
N THR A 225 8.99 33.06 9.94
CA THR A 225 9.90 31.97 10.35
C THR A 225 9.18 30.63 10.31
N VAL A 226 9.95 29.53 10.29
CA VAL A 226 9.41 28.17 10.34
C VAL A 226 9.88 27.50 11.61
N GLN A 227 8.95 26.97 12.40
CA GLN A 227 9.23 26.18 13.59
C GLN A 227 8.63 24.78 13.44
N TYR A 228 9.01 23.83 14.30
CA TYR A 228 8.50 22.46 14.21
C TYR A 228 8.08 21.89 15.55
N VAL A 229 7.15 20.95 15.52
CA VAL A 229 6.77 20.11 16.65
C VAL A 229 6.74 18.65 16.22
N ASN A 230 7.13 17.75 17.11
CA ASN A 230 6.97 16.33 16.88
C ASN A 230 5.56 15.90 17.29
N LYS A 231 4.78 15.35 16.35
CA LYS A 231 3.47 14.78 16.63
C LYS A 231 3.51 13.28 16.41
N THR A 232 2.98 12.56 17.38
CA THR A 232 2.78 11.12 17.27
C THR A 232 1.44 10.86 16.59
N VAL A 233 1.48 10.25 15.40
CA VAL A 233 0.27 9.86 14.65
C VAL A 233 0.13 8.33 14.63
N LYS A 234 -1.11 7.84 14.58
CA LYS A 234 -1.42 6.41 14.44
C LYS A 234 -2.03 6.16 13.06
N PHE A 235 -1.49 5.18 12.35
CA PHE A 235 -2.04 4.66 11.10
C PHE A 235 -2.66 3.29 11.33
N LEU A 236 -3.90 3.13 10.92
CA LEU A 236 -4.60 1.85 10.78
C LEU A 236 -4.40 1.30 9.36
N THR A 237 -4.79 0.05 9.13
CA THR A 237 -4.74 -0.56 7.79
C THR A 237 -5.57 0.26 6.80
N ASN A 238 -5.04 0.45 5.59
CA ASN A 238 -5.63 1.26 4.52
C ASN A 238 -5.77 2.77 4.78
N ASP A 239 -5.30 3.28 5.93
CA ASP A 239 -5.24 4.73 6.14
C ASP A 239 -4.36 5.39 5.06
N LYS A 240 -4.89 6.46 4.45
CA LYS A 240 -4.15 7.29 3.51
C LYS A 240 -3.26 8.27 4.27
N ALA A 241 -1.99 8.32 3.90
CA ALA A 241 -1.03 9.29 4.45
C ALA A 241 -1.56 10.73 4.35
N SER A 242 -2.20 11.08 3.22
CA SER A 242 -2.80 12.40 3.00
C SER A 242 -3.84 12.77 4.06
N ALA A 243 -4.77 11.86 4.38
CA ALA A 243 -5.83 12.11 5.35
C ALA A 243 -5.30 12.26 6.78
N VAL A 244 -4.36 11.38 7.19
CA VAL A 244 -3.79 11.42 8.55
C VAL A 244 -2.91 12.66 8.73
N ILE A 245 -2.07 13.00 7.76
CA ILE A 245 -1.21 14.19 7.80
C ILE A 245 -2.06 15.46 7.76
N GLN A 246 -3.09 15.54 6.92
CA GLN A 246 -4.02 16.67 6.90
C GLN A 246 -4.68 16.86 8.27
N LYS A 247 -5.24 15.79 8.84
CA LYS A 247 -5.86 15.85 10.17
C LYS A 247 -4.89 16.36 11.23
N ALA A 248 -3.65 15.89 11.20
CA ALA A 248 -2.62 16.32 12.14
C ALA A 248 -2.22 17.79 11.95
N TYR A 249 -2.29 18.34 10.73
CA TYR A 249 -2.08 19.77 10.48
C TYR A 249 -3.19 20.67 11.03
N LEU A 250 -4.44 20.20 11.01
CA LEU A 250 -5.59 20.95 11.51
C LEU A 250 -5.57 21.11 13.04
N ASP A 251 -4.87 20.23 13.75
CA ASP A 251 -4.64 20.31 15.19
C ASP A 251 -3.49 21.28 15.53
N GLN A 252 -3.67 22.58 15.26
CA GLN A 252 -2.59 23.55 15.30
C GLN A 252 -2.04 23.82 16.73
N PRO A 253 -0.71 23.80 16.93
CA PRO A 253 -0.10 24.07 18.23
C PRO A 253 0.12 25.58 18.52
N GLY A 254 -0.29 26.04 19.69
CA GLY A 254 0.14 27.32 20.28
C GLY A 254 -0.12 28.54 19.39
N THR A 255 0.93 29.35 19.17
CA THR A 255 0.88 30.58 18.36
C THR A 255 1.26 30.37 16.89
N ALA A 256 1.47 29.12 16.46
CA ALA A 256 1.70 28.82 15.06
C ALA A 256 0.56 29.37 14.18
N GLU A 257 0.82 29.60 12.91
CA GLU A 257 -0.20 29.87 11.90
C GLU A 257 -0.52 28.59 11.11
N PRO A 258 -1.73 28.44 10.55
CA PRO A 258 -2.14 27.23 9.84
C PRO A 258 -1.35 27.05 8.54
N VAL A 259 -0.81 25.84 8.32
CA VAL A 259 -0.30 25.42 7.00
C VAL A 259 -1.45 25.05 6.07
N LEU A 260 -2.44 24.34 6.61
CA LEU A 260 -3.68 23.95 5.92
C LEU A 260 -4.86 24.53 6.69
N THR A 261 -5.88 24.96 5.96
CA THR A 261 -7.17 25.34 6.56
C THR A 261 -8.12 24.15 6.60
N ASP A 262 -9.20 24.25 7.36
CA ASP A 262 -10.29 23.25 7.38
C ASP A 262 -10.94 23.01 6.01
N LYS A 263 -10.87 24.00 5.11
CA LYS A 263 -11.31 23.91 3.72
C LYS A 263 -10.29 23.22 2.80
N THR A 264 -9.02 23.23 3.18
CA THR A 264 -7.96 22.65 2.35
C THR A 264 -7.93 21.13 2.49
N VAL A 265 -7.94 20.43 1.35
CA VAL A 265 -7.80 18.97 1.30
C VAL A 265 -6.48 18.59 0.65
N ILE A 266 -5.72 17.66 1.28
CA ILE A 266 -4.64 16.94 0.60
C ILE A 266 -5.25 15.81 -0.21
N LYS A 267 -5.43 16.04 -1.51
CA LYS A 267 -6.06 15.09 -2.43
C LYS A 267 -5.23 13.83 -2.61
N SER A 268 -3.92 14.01 -2.82
CA SER A 268 -2.99 12.90 -2.97
C SER A 268 -1.59 13.27 -2.52
N ILE A 269 -0.84 12.24 -2.12
CA ILE A 269 0.61 12.32 -1.94
C ILE A 269 1.19 11.18 -2.76
N TYR A 270 2.12 11.50 -3.66
CA TYR A 270 2.85 10.54 -4.46
C TYR A 270 4.34 10.68 -4.19
N PHE A 271 5.06 9.56 -4.14
CA PHE A 271 6.51 9.54 -3.97
C PHE A 271 7.13 8.53 -4.93
N ASP A 272 7.98 9.00 -5.83
CA ASP A 272 8.67 8.16 -6.84
C ASP A 272 10.00 7.57 -6.34
N GLY A 273 10.40 7.87 -5.10
CA GLY A 273 11.70 7.50 -4.54
C GLY A 273 12.70 8.66 -4.49
N GLN A 274 12.42 9.76 -5.19
CA GLN A 274 13.28 10.94 -5.23
C GLN A 274 12.51 12.22 -4.93
N THR A 275 11.29 12.38 -5.43
CA THR A 275 10.47 13.59 -5.26
C THR A 275 9.10 13.24 -4.70
N VAL A 276 8.66 14.00 -3.69
CA VAL A 276 7.29 13.94 -3.20
C VAL A 276 6.44 14.93 -3.98
N THR A 277 5.33 14.50 -4.54
CA THR A 277 4.31 15.37 -5.12
C THR A 277 3.09 15.40 -4.21
N VAL A 278 2.68 16.59 -3.79
CA VAL A 278 1.50 16.82 -2.95
C VAL A 278 0.48 17.58 -3.76
N ASP A 279 -0.69 16.97 -3.98
CA ASP A 279 -1.82 17.63 -4.65
C ASP A 279 -2.84 18.11 -3.63
N LEU A 280 -3.15 19.40 -3.67
CA LEU A 280 -4.03 20.09 -2.74
C LEU A 280 -5.30 20.56 -3.47
N SER A 281 -6.38 20.79 -2.71
CA SER A 281 -7.59 21.42 -3.26
C SER A 281 -7.38 22.89 -3.62
N ALA A 282 -8.23 23.38 -4.53
CA ALA A 282 -8.30 24.79 -4.93
C ALA A 282 -8.24 25.79 -3.77
N ASP A 283 -8.83 25.47 -2.60
CA ASP A 283 -8.83 26.30 -1.40
C ASP A 283 -7.43 26.70 -0.92
N PHE A 284 -6.40 25.88 -1.21
CA PHE A 284 -5.02 26.23 -0.88
C PHE A 284 -4.52 27.47 -1.63
N SER A 285 -5.18 27.88 -2.71
CA SER A 285 -4.83 29.10 -3.46
C SER A 285 -4.91 30.38 -2.62
N ALA A 286 -5.65 30.38 -1.51
CA ALA A 286 -5.72 31.50 -0.58
C ALA A 286 -4.35 31.84 0.05
N VAL A 287 -3.38 30.92 0.02
CA VAL A 287 -2.01 31.14 0.52
C VAL A 287 -1.26 32.21 -0.29
N LYS A 288 -1.62 32.42 -1.57
CA LYS A 288 -0.97 33.40 -2.47
C LYS A 288 -1.08 34.84 -1.97
N GLU A 289 -2.18 35.15 -1.29
CA GLU A 289 -2.48 36.49 -0.74
C GLU A 289 -1.86 36.71 0.65
N LYS A 290 -1.21 35.70 1.24
CA LYS A 290 -0.63 35.79 2.59
C LYS A 290 0.76 36.43 2.56
N ASN A 291 1.02 37.33 3.52
CA ASN A 291 2.33 37.95 3.68
C ASN A 291 3.45 36.94 4.04
N ASN A 292 3.08 35.82 4.66
CA ASN A 292 3.98 34.73 5.04
C ASN A 292 3.87 33.49 4.13
N GLU A 293 3.43 33.67 2.86
CA GLU A 293 3.33 32.62 1.84
C GLU A 293 4.56 31.70 1.83
N ALA A 294 5.77 32.28 1.84
CA ALA A 294 7.02 31.53 1.84
C ALA A 294 7.16 30.58 3.03
N ALA A 295 6.77 31.02 4.23
CA ALA A 295 6.85 30.21 5.45
C ALA A 295 5.80 29.09 5.46
N ILE A 296 4.60 29.33 4.91
CA ILE A 296 3.55 28.31 4.74
C ILE A 296 4.03 27.22 3.79
N LEU A 297 4.53 27.61 2.60
CA LEU A 297 5.05 26.65 1.61
C LEU A 297 6.23 25.87 2.17
N GLN A 298 7.20 26.54 2.80
CA GLN A 298 8.36 25.87 3.40
C GLN A 298 7.98 24.91 4.51
N SER A 299 6.93 25.22 5.29
CA SER A 299 6.42 24.35 6.35
C SER A 299 5.84 23.04 5.79
N LEU A 300 5.08 23.13 4.69
CA LEU A 300 4.60 21.94 3.99
C LEU A 300 5.75 21.13 3.39
N VAL A 301 6.66 21.80 2.69
CA VAL A 301 7.83 21.19 2.03
C VAL A 301 8.71 20.47 3.05
N ASN A 302 9.03 21.12 4.18
CA ASN A 302 9.87 20.52 5.22
C ASN A 302 9.20 19.31 5.87
N THR A 303 7.90 19.37 6.12
CA THR A 303 7.17 18.23 6.72
C THR A 303 7.18 17.03 5.78
N MET A 304 6.86 17.25 4.51
CA MET A 304 6.80 16.18 3.51
C MET A 304 8.19 15.63 3.19
N GLY A 305 9.16 16.51 2.96
CA GLY A 305 10.53 16.12 2.70
C GLY A 305 11.16 15.37 3.87
N LYS A 306 10.93 15.82 5.10
CA LYS A 306 11.42 15.11 6.29
C LYS A 306 10.77 13.74 6.46
N TYR A 307 9.47 13.63 6.24
CA TYR A 307 8.73 12.37 6.39
C TYR A 307 9.14 11.33 5.35
N TYR A 308 9.21 11.71 4.08
CA TYR A 308 9.59 10.80 2.98
C TYR A 308 11.11 10.74 2.73
N LYS A 309 11.92 11.41 3.57
CA LYS A 309 13.39 11.43 3.48
C LYS A 309 13.92 11.92 2.13
N THR A 310 13.34 13.01 1.62
CA THR A 310 13.80 13.69 0.41
C THR A 310 13.94 15.19 0.65
N ASN A 311 14.75 15.85 -0.19
CA ASN A 311 14.84 17.29 -0.24
C ASN A 311 13.95 17.91 -1.33
N SER A 312 13.30 17.10 -2.17
CA SER A 312 12.55 17.55 -3.35
C SER A 312 11.04 17.36 -3.16
N VAL A 313 10.28 18.46 -3.16
CA VAL A 313 8.82 18.44 -3.03
C VAL A 313 8.13 19.30 -4.10
N ILE A 314 7.23 18.71 -4.88
CA ILE A 314 6.35 19.41 -5.82
C ILE A 314 5.01 19.65 -5.13
N ILE A 315 4.51 20.89 -5.23
CA ILE A 315 3.18 21.27 -4.74
C ILE A 315 2.28 21.51 -5.94
N LEU A 316 1.14 20.82 -5.97
CA LEU A 316 0.09 21.01 -6.95
C LEU A 316 -1.19 21.54 -6.28
N ILE A 317 -1.97 22.30 -7.04
CA ILE A 317 -3.36 22.63 -6.76
C ILE A 317 -4.18 22.09 -7.92
N ASP A 318 -5.10 21.16 -7.64
CA ASP A 318 -5.95 20.52 -8.64
C ASP A 318 -5.15 19.97 -9.85
N ASN A 319 -4.07 19.25 -9.56
CA ASN A 319 -3.10 18.71 -10.53
C ASN A 319 -2.33 19.74 -11.37
N GLN A 320 -2.43 21.04 -11.06
CA GLN A 320 -1.62 22.09 -11.69
C GLN A 320 -0.53 22.56 -10.74
N LEU A 321 0.63 22.95 -11.27
CA LEU A 321 1.74 23.46 -10.43
C LEU A 321 1.29 24.66 -9.62
N TYR A 322 1.73 24.70 -8.35
CA TYR A 322 1.56 25.89 -7.54
C TYR A 322 2.34 27.06 -8.15
N GLU A 323 1.63 28.14 -8.46
CA GLU A 323 2.21 29.38 -8.95
C GLU A 323 1.56 30.60 -8.27
N SER A 324 2.37 31.60 -7.96
CA SER A 324 1.97 32.90 -7.44
C SER A 324 2.86 34.00 -7.99
N GLY A 325 2.53 35.27 -7.74
CA GLY A 325 3.39 36.40 -8.13
C GLY A 325 4.79 36.38 -7.50
N ARG A 326 5.02 35.56 -6.47
CA ARG A 326 6.31 35.43 -5.77
C ARG A 326 7.03 34.11 -6.08
N PHE A 327 6.29 33.08 -6.48
CA PHE A 327 6.81 31.74 -6.73
C PHE A 327 6.32 31.21 -8.07
N GLN A 328 7.27 30.97 -8.97
CA GLN A 328 7.01 30.31 -10.24
C GLN A 328 7.98 29.12 -10.37
N LYS A 329 7.43 27.96 -10.76
CA LYS A 329 8.19 26.73 -10.94
C LYS A 329 7.89 26.17 -12.32
N GLY A 330 8.94 25.85 -13.07
CA GLY A 330 8.81 25.14 -14.34
C GLY A 330 8.29 23.71 -14.14
N LYS A 331 7.87 23.07 -15.24
CA LYS A 331 7.47 21.66 -15.23
C LYS A 331 8.60 20.77 -14.73
N GLY A 332 8.36 20.06 -13.64
CA GLY A 332 9.35 19.18 -13.00
C GLY A 332 10.27 19.88 -12.00
N GLU A 333 10.14 21.20 -11.81
CA GLU A 333 10.87 21.91 -10.76
C GLU A 333 10.18 21.73 -9.41
N ALA A 334 10.98 21.39 -8.40
CA ALA A 334 10.50 21.20 -7.04
C ALA A 334 10.89 22.37 -6.13
N PHE A 335 10.15 22.49 -5.03
CA PHE A 335 10.60 23.19 -3.84
C PHE A 335 11.64 22.34 -3.11
N GLN A 336 12.62 23.01 -2.51
CA GLN A 336 13.67 22.35 -1.74
C GLN A 336 13.40 22.48 -0.25
N THR A 337 13.69 21.44 0.50
CA THR A 337 13.65 21.51 1.96
C THR A 337 14.77 22.40 2.48
N ASP A 338 14.48 23.22 3.49
CA ASP A 338 15.46 24.01 4.21
C ASP A 338 15.19 23.93 5.71
N TYR A 339 16.09 23.26 6.44
CA TYR A 339 16.01 23.08 7.89
C TYR A 339 16.93 24.04 8.67
N SER A 340 17.76 24.83 7.98
CA SER A 340 18.88 25.58 8.58
C SER A 340 18.46 26.64 9.60
N LYS A 341 17.23 27.16 9.47
CA LYS A 341 16.66 28.20 10.33
C LYS A 341 15.40 27.73 11.06
N THR A 342 15.21 26.43 11.20
CA THR A 342 14.06 25.86 11.91
C THR A 342 14.35 25.64 13.39
N GLN A 343 13.40 25.98 14.25
CA GLN A 343 13.52 25.82 15.70
C GLN A 343 12.33 25.02 16.25
N LEU A 344 12.52 24.40 17.43
CA LEU A 344 11.43 23.75 18.14
C LEU A 344 10.37 24.79 18.50
N LEU A 345 9.12 24.52 18.14
CA LEU A 345 7.97 25.29 18.56
C LEU A 345 7.72 25.03 20.05
N LYS A 346 7.88 26.08 20.84
CA LYS A 346 7.75 26.04 22.31
C LYS A 346 6.31 26.14 22.78
#